data_AF-A0A1I1J9J5-F1
#
_entry.id   AF-A0A1I1J9J5-F1
#
_cell.length_a   1.000
_cell.length_b   1.000
_cell.length_c   1.000
_cell.angle_alpha   90.00
_cell.angle_beta   90.00
_cell.angle_gamma   90.00
#
_symmetry.space_group_name_H-M   'P 1'
#
loop_
_entity.id
_entity.type
_entity.pdbx_description
1 polymer ?
#
loop_
_entity_poly.entity_id
_entity_poly.type
_entity_poly.pdbx_seq_one_letter_code
_entity_poly.pdbx_strand_id
1 'polypeptide(L)'
;MNKKTEPKVDLSLDTIISENHRCSQDVRAFFKSIIPNFHFSTYIQNYFKNNVGKTYRDVVDAWYEEEERKKDPSYKKNIAPQFEYNHFIRDFFADSKNKGKSREEAIEAWNEIKKLPGSNKYESNNINL
;
A
#
# COMPACT_ATOMS: atom_id res chain seq x y z
N MET A 1 -22.82 25.44 2.31
CA MET A 1 -22.24 24.12 1.98
C MET A 1 -23.08 23.05 2.66
N ASN A 2 -23.93 22.35 1.92
CA ASN A 2 -24.80 21.31 2.49
C ASN A 2 -23.97 20.07 2.79
N LYS A 3 -23.65 19.82 4.07
CA LYS A 3 -23.22 18.50 4.53
C LYS A 3 -24.41 17.56 4.33
N LYS A 4 -24.40 16.76 3.26
CA LYS A 4 -25.22 15.54 3.20
C LYS A 4 -24.74 14.66 4.36
N THR A 5 -25.54 14.62 5.43
CA THR A 5 -25.40 13.62 6.47
C THR A 5 -25.69 12.27 5.82
N GLU A 6 -24.64 11.53 5.48
CA GLU A 6 -24.80 10.11 5.14
C GLU A 6 -25.47 9.43 6.36
N PRO A 7 -26.47 8.55 6.12
CA PRO A 7 -27.12 7.84 7.21
C PRO A 7 -26.06 7.10 8.00
N LYS A 8 -26.10 7.20 9.33
CA LYS A 8 -25.22 6.46 10.24
C LYS A 8 -25.46 4.97 9.99
N VAL A 9 -24.59 4.36 9.17
CA VAL A 9 -24.72 2.95 8.80
C VAL A 9 -24.36 2.13 10.03
N ASP A 10 -25.30 1.35 10.52
CA ASP A 10 -25.03 0.35 11.55
C ASP A 10 -24.23 -0.78 10.89
N LEU A 11 -22.91 -0.74 11.07
CA LEU A 11 -21.98 -1.70 10.50
C LEU A 11 -21.81 -2.88 11.46
N SER A 12 -21.82 -4.08 10.90
CA SER A 12 -21.63 -5.35 11.61
C SER A 12 -20.71 -6.27 10.81
N LEU A 13 -20.27 -7.37 11.42
CA LEU A 13 -19.49 -8.39 10.71
C LEU A 13 -20.27 -9.03 9.55
N ASP A 14 -21.59 -9.02 9.62
CA ASP A 14 -22.47 -9.58 8.58
C ASP A 14 -22.82 -8.55 7.49
N THR A 15 -22.27 -7.33 7.58
CA THR A 15 -22.42 -6.31 6.54
C THR A 15 -21.81 -6.79 5.23
N ILE A 16 -22.62 -6.77 4.18
CA ILE A 16 -22.23 -7.21 2.84
C ILE A 16 -21.50 -6.07 2.10
N ILE A 17 -20.40 -6.41 1.45
CA ILE A 17 -19.65 -5.53 0.56
C ILE A 17 -20.51 -5.22 -0.67
N SER A 18 -20.85 -3.95 -0.86
CA SER A 18 -21.61 -3.47 -2.02
C SER A 18 -20.71 -3.05 -3.18
N GLU A 19 -21.26 -2.99 -4.40
CA GLU A 19 -20.53 -2.54 -5.59
C GLU A 19 -19.93 -1.13 -5.45
N ASN A 20 -20.60 -0.26 -4.70
CA ASN A 20 -20.19 1.12 -4.45
C ASN A 20 -19.52 1.30 -3.08
N HIS A 21 -18.93 0.23 -2.54
CA HIS A 21 -18.28 0.26 -1.24
C HIS A 21 -17.21 1.37 -1.17
N ARG A 22 -17.20 2.11 -0.05
CA ARG A 22 -16.18 3.11 0.23
C ARG A 22 -15.46 2.78 1.53
N CYS A 23 -14.14 2.90 1.50
CA CYS A 23 -13.28 2.87 2.68
C CYS A 23 -13.39 4.19 3.48
N SER A 24 -14.59 4.48 4.00
CA SER A 24 -14.91 5.70 4.74
C SER A 24 -14.32 5.69 6.17
N GLN A 25 -14.46 6.82 6.88
CA GLN A 25 -14.05 6.90 8.28
C GLN A 25 -14.94 6.03 9.19
N ASP A 26 -16.23 5.90 8.89
CA ASP A 26 -17.13 5.03 9.67
C ASP A 26 -16.76 3.56 9.49
N VAL A 27 -16.48 3.12 8.26
CA VAL A 27 -15.98 1.77 7.98
C VAL A 27 -14.64 1.53 8.69
N ARG A 28 -13.73 2.52 8.67
CA ARG A 28 -12.47 2.45 9.42
C ARG A 28 -12.70 2.29 10.93
N ALA A 29 -13.60 3.09 11.50
CA ALA A 29 -13.90 3.06 12.92
C ALA A 29 -14.49 1.71 13.34
N PHE A 30 -15.38 1.15 12.52
CA PHE A 30 -15.90 -0.20 12.70
C PHE A 30 -14.78 -1.26 12.70
N PHE A 31 -13.93 -1.31 11.67
CA PHE A 31 -12.87 -2.33 11.66
C PHE A 31 -11.84 -2.12 12.79
N LYS A 32 -11.61 -0.88 13.22
CA LYS A 32 -10.74 -0.59 14.37
C LYS A 32 -11.30 -1.07 15.71
N SER A 33 -12.63 -1.17 15.86
CA SER A 33 -13.22 -1.72 17.09
C SER A 33 -13.00 -3.24 17.19
N ILE A 34 -12.78 -3.93 16.07
CA ILE A 34 -12.51 -5.37 16.01
C ILE A 34 -11.00 -5.64 15.99
N ILE A 35 -10.26 -4.89 15.19
CA ILE A 35 -8.81 -5.01 14.99
C ILE A 35 -8.17 -3.66 15.36
N PRO A 36 -7.60 -3.49 16.57
CA PRO A 36 -7.10 -2.19 17.04
C PRO A 36 -6.11 -1.49 16.09
N ASN A 37 -5.27 -2.26 15.42
CA ASN A 37 -4.25 -1.77 14.48
C ASN A 37 -4.72 -1.72 13.01
N PHE A 38 -6.03 -1.80 12.78
CA PHE A 38 -6.57 -1.85 11.42
C PHE A 38 -6.15 -0.65 10.58
N HIS A 39 -5.78 -0.96 9.33
CA HIS A 39 -5.55 0.00 8.26
C HIS A 39 -6.11 -0.55 6.94
N PHE A 40 -6.48 0.35 6.01
CA PHE A 40 -6.80 -0.03 4.64
C PHE A 40 -5.53 -0.13 3.81
N SER A 41 -4.92 -1.31 3.76
CA SER A 41 -3.84 -1.59 2.81
C SER A 41 -4.37 -1.62 1.36
N THR A 42 -3.48 -1.53 0.37
CA THR A 42 -3.87 -1.71 -1.04
C THR A 42 -4.53 -3.07 -1.28
N TYR A 43 -4.06 -4.11 -0.59
CA TYR A 43 -4.67 -5.44 -0.66
C TYR A 43 -6.11 -5.42 -0.18
N ILE A 44 -6.39 -4.85 1.00
CA ILE A 44 -7.75 -4.80 1.55
C ILE A 44 -8.67 -3.90 0.73
N GLN A 45 -8.17 -2.78 0.21
CA GLN A 45 -8.95 -1.94 -0.71
C GLN A 45 -9.33 -2.69 -1.99
N ASN A 46 -8.42 -3.51 -2.54
CA ASN A 46 -8.71 -4.35 -3.69
C ASN A 46 -9.62 -5.53 -3.32
N TYR A 47 -9.51 -6.06 -2.09
CA TYR A 47 -10.41 -7.09 -1.58
C TYR A 47 -11.86 -6.59 -1.61
N PHE A 48 -12.13 -5.38 -1.12
CA PHE A 48 -13.48 -4.78 -1.24
C PHE A 48 -13.98 -4.70 -2.69
N LYS A 49 -13.14 -4.21 -3.62
CA LYS A 49 -13.53 -4.07 -5.03
C LYS A 49 -13.85 -5.38 -5.72
N ASN A 50 -13.11 -6.44 -5.39
CA ASN A 50 -13.17 -7.71 -6.10
C ASN A 50 -14.07 -8.76 -5.43
N ASN A 51 -14.61 -8.48 -4.24
CA ASN A 51 -15.40 -9.43 -3.45
C ASN A 51 -16.77 -8.85 -3.05
N VAL A 52 -17.46 -8.17 -3.97
CA VAL A 52 -18.87 -7.79 -3.79
C VAL A 52 -19.69 -9.02 -3.43
N GLY A 53 -20.55 -8.90 -2.43
CA GLY A 53 -21.35 -10.02 -1.90
C GLY A 53 -20.72 -10.76 -0.71
N LYS A 54 -19.41 -10.62 -0.46
CA LYS A 54 -18.79 -11.10 0.79
C LYS A 54 -19.13 -10.18 1.97
N THR A 55 -18.89 -10.66 3.18
CA THR A 55 -19.16 -9.96 4.42
C THR A 55 -17.94 -9.25 4.99
N TYR A 56 -18.15 -8.38 5.96
CA TYR A 56 -17.05 -7.77 6.71
C TYR A 56 -16.27 -8.76 7.57
N ARG A 57 -16.86 -9.90 7.93
CA ARG A 57 -16.14 -11.03 8.52
C ARG A 57 -15.05 -11.55 7.57
N ASP A 58 -15.37 -11.73 6.31
CA ASP A 58 -14.40 -12.15 5.29
C ASP A 58 -13.26 -11.13 5.10
N VAL A 59 -13.53 -9.84 5.34
CA VAL A 59 -12.51 -8.78 5.31
C VAL A 59 -11.59 -8.86 6.51
N VAL A 60 -12.14 -9.16 7.70
CA VAL A 60 -11.33 -9.39 8.92
C VAL A 60 -10.38 -10.55 8.69
N ASP A 61 -10.88 -11.66 8.15
CA ASP A 61 -10.07 -12.84 7.84
C ASP A 61 -8.97 -12.50 6.82
N ALA A 62 -9.33 -11.83 5.73
CA ALA A 62 -8.37 -11.37 4.73
C ALA A 62 -7.31 -10.41 5.29
N TRP A 63 -7.66 -9.58 6.28
CA TRP A 63 -6.72 -8.69 6.95
C TRP A 63 -5.69 -9.49 7.75
N TYR A 64 -6.12 -10.48 8.53
CA TYR A 64 -5.20 -11.34 9.28
C TYR A 64 -4.33 -12.18 8.34
N GLU A 65 -4.88 -12.74 7.27
CA GLU A 65 -4.09 -13.44 6.24
C GLU A 65 -3.00 -12.54 5.62
N GLU A 66 -3.32 -11.26 5.36
CA GLU A 66 -2.33 -10.30 4.88
C GLU A 66 -1.21 -10.09 5.92
N GLU A 67 -1.56 -9.93 7.19
CA GLU A 67 -0.57 -9.73 8.26
C GLU A 67 0.32 -10.95 8.45
N GLU A 68 -0.23 -12.17 8.39
CA GLU A 68 0.58 -13.39 8.44
C GLU A 68 1.54 -13.47 7.25
N ARG A 69 1.06 -13.19 6.03
CA ARG A 69 1.92 -13.17 4.84
C ARG A 69 3.06 -12.14 4.96
N LYS A 70 2.82 -10.99 5.61
CA LYS A 70 3.85 -9.96 5.83
C LYS A 70 4.95 -10.39 6.81
N LYS A 71 4.74 -11.43 7.62
CA LYS A 71 5.77 -11.95 8.54
C LYS A 71 6.84 -12.78 7.83
N ASP A 72 6.56 -13.29 6.64
CA ASP A 72 7.54 -14.04 5.86
C ASP A 72 8.72 -13.14 5.47
N PRO A 73 9.98 -13.47 5.80
CA PRO A 73 11.15 -12.68 5.42
C PRO A 73 11.33 -12.52 3.90
N SER A 74 10.76 -13.44 3.10
CA SER A 74 10.76 -13.37 1.65
C SER A 74 9.68 -12.44 1.09
N TYR A 75 8.74 -11.98 1.92
CA TYR A 75 7.67 -11.08 1.51
C TYR A 75 8.25 -9.75 1.04
N LYS A 76 8.00 -9.44 -0.24
CA LYS A 76 8.32 -8.15 -0.83
C LYS A 76 7.03 -7.41 -1.14
N LYS A 77 6.89 -6.21 -0.58
CA LYS A 77 5.79 -5.31 -0.94
C LYS A 77 5.86 -5.01 -2.45
N ASN A 78 4.77 -5.27 -3.15
CA ASN A 78 4.64 -4.82 -4.53
C ASN A 78 4.49 -3.30 -4.54
N ILE A 79 5.38 -2.62 -5.24
CA ILE A 79 5.34 -1.17 -5.42
C ILE A 79 4.70 -0.96 -6.79
N ALA A 80 3.58 -0.25 -6.85
CA ALA A 80 2.89 -0.04 -8.13
C ALA A 80 3.77 0.83 -9.07
N PRO A 81 3.68 0.65 -10.41
CA PRO A 81 4.61 1.26 -11.37
C PRO A 81 4.72 2.79 -11.27
N GLN A 82 3.65 3.48 -10.89
CA GLN A 82 3.62 4.94 -10.74
C GLN A 82 4.49 5.47 -9.60
N PHE A 83 4.95 4.61 -8.68
CA PHE A 83 5.80 5.01 -7.55
C PHE A 83 7.27 4.86 -7.90
N GLU A 84 7.71 5.49 -8.99
CA GLU A 84 9.07 5.36 -9.54
C GLU A 84 10.16 5.66 -8.51
N TYR A 85 10.00 6.73 -7.71
CA TYR A 85 10.94 7.05 -6.62
C TYR A 85 11.12 5.89 -5.63
N ASN A 86 10.03 5.24 -5.23
CA ASN A 86 10.11 4.15 -4.26
C ASN A 86 10.76 2.90 -4.85
N HIS A 87 10.51 2.62 -6.15
CA HIS A 87 11.24 1.58 -6.88
C HIS A 87 12.73 1.89 -6.93
N PHE A 88 13.08 3.11 -7.36
CA PHE A 88 14.46 3.55 -7.48
C PHE A 88 15.23 3.37 -6.17
N ILE A 89 14.69 3.87 -5.06
CA ILE A 89 15.36 3.81 -3.75
C ILE A 89 15.51 2.36 -3.27
N ARG A 90 14.47 1.53 -3.46
CA ARG A 90 14.54 0.11 -3.11
C ARG A 90 15.63 -0.61 -3.91
N ASP A 91 15.67 -0.38 -5.21
CA ASP A 91 16.59 -1.06 -6.11
C ASP A 91 18.03 -0.54 -5.90
N PHE A 92 18.20 0.76 -5.62
CA PHE A 92 19.47 1.36 -5.22
C PHE A 92 20.07 0.65 -3.99
N PHE A 93 19.29 0.46 -2.93
CA PHE A 93 19.78 -0.23 -1.72
C PHE A 93 19.84 -1.75 -1.84
N ALA A 94 19.16 -2.34 -2.81
CA ALA A 94 19.27 -3.77 -3.11
C ALA A 94 20.61 -4.11 -3.80
N ASP A 95 21.26 -3.12 -4.45
CA ASP A 95 22.57 -3.32 -5.05
C ASP A 95 23.68 -3.34 -4.00
N SER A 96 24.44 -4.45 -4.00
CA SER A 96 25.65 -4.63 -3.20
C SER A 96 26.69 -3.52 -3.37
N LYS A 97 26.76 -2.84 -4.53
CA LYS A 97 27.65 -1.70 -4.80
C LYS A 97 27.32 -0.45 -3.96
N ASN A 98 26.07 -0.33 -3.51
CA ASN A 98 25.63 0.80 -2.68
C ASN A 98 25.58 0.44 -1.19
N LYS A 99 26.15 -0.70 -0.79
CA LYS A 99 26.21 -1.08 0.61
C LYS A 99 26.96 -0.01 1.43
N GLY A 100 26.31 0.52 2.45
CA GLY A 100 26.86 1.58 3.31
C GLY A 100 26.56 3.00 2.85
N LYS A 101 25.95 3.19 1.67
CA LYS A 101 25.49 4.52 1.24
C LYS A 101 24.32 4.99 2.09
N SER A 102 24.25 6.30 2.23
CA SER A 102 23.22 7.03 2.95
C SER A 102 21.96 7.22 2.12
N ARG A 103 20.88 7.64 2.79
CA ARG A 103 19.63 8.00 2.12
C ARG A 103 19.80 9.24 1.26
N GLU A 104 20.64 10.16 1.71
CA GLU A 104 20.99 11.41 1.02
C GLU A 104 21.63 11.11 -0.34
N GLU A 105 22.60 10.19 -0.38
CA GLU A 105 23.24 9.74 -1.63
C GLU A 105 22.23 9.08 -2.60
N ALA A 106 21.30 8.27 -2.09
CA ALA A 106 20.25 7.68 -2.91
C ALA A 106 19.30 8.74 -3.51
N ILE A 107 19.02 9.81 -2.76
CA ILE A 107 18.19 10.93 -3.23
C ILE A 107 18.93 11.78 -4.27
N GLU A 108 20.23 12.01 -4.08
CA GLU A 108 21.07 12.68 -5.07
C GLU A 108 21.09 11.92 -6.39
N ALA A 109 21.34 10.61 -6.33
CA ALA A 109 21.31 9.72 -7.48
C ALA A 109 19.94 9.75 -8.22
N TRP A 110 18.83 9.75 -7.46
CA TRP A 110 17.49 9.91 -8.01
C TRP A 110 17.30 11.27 -8.71
N ASN A 111 17.83 12.35 -8.13
CA ASN A 111 17.72 13.68 -8.71
C ASN A 111 18.51 13.82 -10.01
N GLU A 112 19.63 13.12 -10.16
CA GLU A 112 20.37 13.08 -11.42
C GLU A 112 19.64 12.27 -12.49
N ILE A 113 19.16 11.07 -12.17
CA ILE A 113 18.47 10.20 -13.14
C ILE A 113 17.20 10.84 -13.70
N LYS A 114 16.41 11.54 -12.87
CA LYS A 114 15.22 12.28 -13.33
C LYS A 114 15.50 13.37 -14.38
N LYS A 115 16.73 13.87 -14.47
CA LYS A 115 17.10 14.90 -15.45
C LYS A 115 17.42 14.28 -16.82
N LEU A 116 17.71 12.98 -16.85
CA LEU A 116 18.08 12.29 -18.08
C LEU A 116 16.83 11.89 -18.87
N PRO A 117 16.91 11.88 -20.22
CA PRO A 117 15.84 11.33 -21.03
C PRO A 117 15.78 9.81 -20.86
N GLY A 118 14.57 9.25 -20.72
CA GLY A 118 14.34 7.81 -20.67
C GLY A 118 13.71 7.35 -19.37
N SER A 119 14.05 6.12 -18.95
CA SER A 119 13.47 5.51 -17.75
C SER A 119 14.18 6.00 -16.49
N ASN A 120 13.43 6.39 -15.47
CA ASN A 120 13.98 6.77 -14.16
C ASN A 120 14.33 5.57 -13.27
N LYS A 121 14.37 4.35 -13.82
CA LYS A 121 14.68 3.14 -13.03
C LYS A 121 16.14 3.16 -12.60
N TYR A 122 16.40 2.60 -11.43
CA TYR A 122 17.77 2.38 -10.99
C TYR A 122 18.44 1.35 -11.90
N GLU A 123 19.64 1.68 -12.40
CA GLU A 123 20.51 0.74 -13.10
C GLU A 123 21.91 0.86 -12.53
N SER A 124 22.51 -0.28 -12.15
CA SER A 124 23.82 -0.36 -11.51
C SER A 124 24.99 0.25 -12.30
N ASN A 125 24.79 0.48 -13.60
CA ASN A 125 25.81 1.04 -14.50
C ASN A 125 25.54 2.51 -14.87
N ASN A 126 24.34 3.03 -14.60
CA ASN A 126 23.99 4.42 -14.93
C ASN A 126 24.46 5.42 -13.88
N ILE A 127 24.97 4.92 -12.75
CA ILE A 127 25.40 5.75 -11.65
C ILE A 127 26.92 5.65 -11.55
N ASN A 128 27.60 6.55 -12.26
CA ASN A 128 28.97 6.92 -11.92
C ASN A 128 28.90 7.72 -10.61
N LEU A 129 28.82 7.00 -9.48
CA LEU A 129 29.10 7.53 -8.15
C LEU A 129 30.60 7.44 -7.90
#